data_AF-A0A7W7QFI4-F1
#
_entry.id   AF-A0A7W7QFI4-F1
#
_cell.length_a   1.000
_cell.length_b   1.000
_cell.length_c   1.000
_cell.angle_alpha   90.00
_cell.angle_beta   90.00
_cell.angle_gamma   90.00
#
_symmetry.space_group_name_H-M   'P 1'
#
loop_
_entity.id
_entity.type
_entity.pdbx_description
1 polymer ?
#
loop_
_entity_poly.entity_id
_entity_poly.type
_entity_poly.pdbx_seq_one_letter_code
_entity_poly.pdbx_strand_id
1 'polypeptide(L)'
;MAAYARAVCGYRGPLVVDGASRSTWQNVANVVPLIEGAGRIKIVSHSLHAEKAREYLWRQRPDLASRLVRGRDYRFGEWLLVKPALAVLGLRNLRRLRDR
;
A
#
# COMPACT_ATOMS: atom_id res chain seq x y z
N MET A 1 -11.14 5.05 -1.91
CA MET A 1 -10.94 3.67 -2.45
C MET A 1 -12.23 2.89 -2.61
N ALA A 2 -13.07 2.73 -1.57
CA ALA A 2 -14.31 1.95 -1.65
C ALA A 2 -15.27 2.40 -2.77
N ALA A 3 -15.58 3.69 -2.85
CA ALA A 3 -16.43 4.26 -3.90
C ALA A 3 -15.84 4.03 -5.30
N TYR A 4 -14.54 4.25 -5.48
CA TYR A 4 -13.84 3.99 -6.74
C TYR A 4 -13.93 2.51 -7.16
N ALA A 5 -13.75 1.58 -6.23
CA ALA A 5 -13.88 0.15 -6.50
C ALA A 5 -15.29 -0.22 -7.00
N ARG A 6 -16.34 0.39 -6.43
CA ARG A 6 -17.73 0.16 -6.87
C ARG A 6 -18.06 0.85 -8.19
N ALA A 7 -17.87 2.17 -8.24
CA ALA A 7 -18.38 3.02 -9.31
C ALA A 7 -17.52 2.94 -10.58
N VAL A 8 -16.20 2.82 -10.44
CA VAL A 8 -15.27 2.84 -11.58
C VAL A 8 -14.81 1.43 -11.94
N CYS A 9 -14.43 0.61 -10.96
CA CYS A 9 -13.96 -0.75 -11.22
C CYS A 9 -15.07 -1.81 -11.28
N GLY A 10 -16.33 -1.44 -10.99
CA GLY A 10 -17.46 -2.36 -11.06
C GLY A 10 -17.41 -3.54 -10.08
N TYR A 11 -16.65 -3.44 -8.99
CA TYR A 11 -16.53 -4.52 -8.02
C TYR A 11 -17.89 -4.78 -7.34
N ARG A 12 -18.38 -6.03 -7.42
CA ARG A 12 -19.69 -6.45 -6.86
C ARG A 12 -19.60 -7.31 -5.60
N GLY A 13 -18.41 -7.78 -5.21
CA GLY A 13 -18.24 -8.64 -4.04
C GLY A 13 -18.37 -7.94 -2.67
N PRO A 14 -18.13 -8.67 -1.57
CA PRO A 14 -18.07 -8.11 -0.22
C PRO A 14 -17.03 -7.00 -0.11
N LEU A 15 -17.40 -5.88 0.53
CA LEU A 15 -16.55 -4.70 0.71
C LEU A 15 -16.78 -4.14 2.10
N VAL A 16 -15.72 -4.09 2.90
CA VAL A 16 -15.71 -3.49 4.24
C VAL A 16 -14.69 -2.35 4.25
N VAL A 17 -15.01 -1.28 4.97
CA VAL A 17 -14.17 -0.08 5.06
C VAL A 17 -13.78 0.15 6.51
N ASP A 18 -12.47 0.21 6.77
CA ASP A 18 -11.92 0.71 8.03
C ASP A 18 -11.63 2.22 7.88
N GLY A 19 -12.30 3.04 8.69
CA GLY A 19 -12.11 4.49 8.77
C GLY A 19 -11.46 4.96 10.06
N ALA A 20 -11.12 4.05 10.98
CA ALA A 20 -10.65 4.37 12.32
C ALA A 20 -9.15 4.15 12.52
N SER A 21 -8.54 3.24 11.76
CA SER A 21 -7.11 2.99 11.84
C SER A 21 -6.27 4.23 11.53
N ARG A 22 -5.27 4.50 12.37
CA ARG A 22 -4.34 5.63 12.25
C ARG A 22 -2.90 5.21 11.97
N SER A 23 -2.66 3.91 11.78
CA SER A 23 -1.34 3.36 11.47
C SER A 23 -1.43 2.04 10.71
N THR A 24 -0.34 1.63 10.04
CA THR A 24 -0.25 0.32 9.39
C THR A 24 -0.41 -0.84 10.37
N TRP A 25 0.04 -0.68 11.62
CA TRP A 25 -0.12 -1.70 12.66
C TRP A 25 -1.61 -1.91 13.00
N GLN A 26 -2.35 -0.81 13.17
CA GLN A 26 -3.79 -0.84 13.42
C GLN A 26 -4.56 -1.37 12.21
N ASN A 27 -4.19 -0.99 10.97
CA ASN A 27 -4.81 -1.55 9.77
C ASN A 27 -4.77 -3.08 9.77
N VAL A 28 -3.61 -3.66 10.10
CA VAL A 28 -3.44 -5.12 10.15
C VAL A 28 -4.23 -5.71 11.31
N ALA A 29 -4.15 -5.14 12.51
CA ALA A 29 -4.86 -5.65 13.68
C ALA A 29 -6.39 -5.65 13.48
N ASN A 30 -6.93 -4.57 12.93
CA ASN A 30 -8.37 -4.38 12.76
C ASN A 30 -8.95 -5.24 11.64
N VAL A 31 -8.16 -5.61 10.63
CA VAL A 31 -8.65 -6.45 9.52
C VAL A 31 -8.63 -7.94 9.87
N VAL A 32 -7.79 -8.38 10.83
CA VAL A 32 -7.62 -9.80 11.19
C VAL A 32 -8.94 -10.54 11.38
N PRO A 33 -9.91 -10.06 12.19
CA PRO A 33 -11.19 -10.75 12.40
C PRO A 33 -12.01 -10.93 11.11
N LEU A 34 -11.80 -10.08 10.11
CA LEU A 34 -12.56 -10.11 8.84
C LEU A 34 -11.99 -11.12 7.83
N ILE A 35 -10.74 -11.57 8.02
CA ILE A 35 -10.01 -12.39 7.05
C ILE A 35 -9.64 -13.78 7.58
N GLU A 36 -10.13 -14.18 8.75
CA GLU A 36 -9.79 -15.48 9.36
C GLU A 36 -10.16 -16.68 8.49
N GLY A 37 -11.32 -16.59 7.82
CA GLY A 37 -11.80 -17.59 6.87
C GLY A 37 -11.19 -17.49 5.47
N ALA A 38 -10.33 -16.50 5.20
CA ALA A 38 -9.76 -16.33 3.87
C ALA A 38 -8.72 -17.41 3.57
N GLY A 39 -8.91 -18.13 2.46
CA GLY A 39 -7.94 -19.12 1.97
C GLY A 39 -6.72 -18.51 1.27
N ARG A 40 -6.82 -17.25 0.81
CA ARG A 40 -5.73 -16.48 0.20
C ARG A 40 -5.87 -15.01 0.57
N ILE A 41 -4.77 -14.38 0.95
CA ILE A 41 -4.74 -12.98 1.36
C ILE A 41 -3.78 -12.20 0.46
N LYS A 42 -4.26 -11.08 -0.11
CA LYS A 42 -3.44 -10.14 -0.87
C LYS A 42 -3.44 -8.78 -0.19
N ILE A 43 -2.25 -8.25 0.05
CA ILE A 43 -2.07 -6.86 0.50
C ILE A 43 -1.73 -6.01 -0.73
N VAL A 44 -2.54 -4.97 -0.98
CA VAL A 44 -2.41 -4.09 -2.14
C VAL A 44 -2.14 -2.67 -1.67
N SER A 45 -0.93 -2.20 -1.93
CA SER A 45 -0.45 -0.85 -1.64
C SER A 45 0.83 -0.61 -2.44
N HIS A 46 1.42 0.60 -2.40
CA HIS A 46 2.80 0.81 -2.83
C HIS A 46 3.77 -0.18 -2.14
N SER A 47 4.80 -0.64 -2.87
CA SER A 47 5.74 -1.70 -2.50
C SER A 47 6.19 -1.70 -1.05
N LEU A 48 6.74 -0.58 -0.56
CA LEU A 48 7.30 -0.52 0.80
C LEU A 48 6.22 -0.65 1.88
N HIS A 49 5.05 -0.06 1.65
CA HIS A 49 3.95 -0.13 2.60
C HIS A 49 3.31 -1.52 2.60
N ALA A 50 3.19 -2.15 1.42
CA ALA A 50 2.71 -3.52 1.31
C ALA A 50 3.64 -4.49 2.04
N GLU A 51 4.96 -4.33 1.90
CA GLU A 51 5.94 -5.15 2.63
C GLU A 51 5.85 -4.97 4.15
N LYS A 52 5.76 -3.72 4.61
CA LYS A 52 5.58 -3.42 6.04
C LYS A 52 4.33 -4.08 6.62
N ALA A 53 3.22 -4.07 5.88
CA ALA A 53 1.98 -4.70 6.32
C ALA A 53 2.06 -6.23 6.32
N ARG A 54 2.79 -6.85 5.37
CA ARG A 54 3.06 -8.30 5.38
C ARG A 54 3.84 -8.71 6.63
N GLU A 55 4.90 -7.97 6.96
CA GLU A 55 5.70 -8.21 8.17
C GLU A 55 4.85 -8.06 9.44
N TYR A 56 3.98 -7.05 9.51
CA TYR A 56 3.08 -6.89 10.66
C TYR A 56 2.06 -8.02 10.76
N LEU A 57 1.55 -8.54 9.64
CA LEU A 57 0.67 -9.70 9.67
C LEU A 57 1.42 -10.94 10.17
N TRP A 58 2.68 -11.14 9.76
CA TRP A 58 3.53 -12.21 10.29
C TRP A 58 3.71 -12.10 11.81
N ARG A 59 3.90 -10.89 12.35
CA ARG A 59 4.06 -10.69 13.80
C ARG A 59 2.77 -10.89 14.59
N GLN A 60 1.63 -10.51 14.02
CA GLN A 60 0.35 -10.55 14.74
C GLN A 60 -0.38 -11.89 14.59
N ARG A 61 -0.34 -12.49 13.39
CA ARG A 61 -1.07 -13.72 13.00
C ARG A 61 -0.28 -14.53 11.96
N PRO A 62 0.77 -15.26 12.38
CA PRO A 62 1.56 -16.10 11.46
C PRO A 62 0.71 -17.11 10.66
N ASP A 63 -0.37 -17.60 11.26
CA ASP A 63 -1.32 -18.53 10.64
C ASP A 63 -2.03 -17.92 9.42
N LEU A 64 -2.39 -16.63 9.48
CA LEU A 64 -2.97 -15.91 8.35
C LEU A 64 -1.88 -15.44 7.37
N ALA A 65 -0.72 -15.06 7.89
CA ALA A 65 0.42 -14.64 7.09
C ALA A 65 0.91 -15.75 6.15
N SER A 66 0.82 -17.02 6.57
CA SER A 66 1.11 -18.18 5.72
C SER A 66 0.26 -18.26 4.45
N ARG A 67 -0.88 -17.57 4.42
CA ARG A 67 -1.83 -17.52 3.29
C ARG A 67 -1.63 -16.28 2.42
N LEU A 68 -0.61 -15.47 2.70
CA LEU A 68 -0.24 -14.33 1.86
C LEU A 68 0.18 -14.81 0.47
N VAL A 69 -0.38 -14.18 -0.56
CA VAL A 69 0.01 -14.42 -1.94
C VAL A 69 0.49 -13.12 -2.58
N ARG A 70 1.37 -13.25 -3.58
CA ARG A 70 2.03 -12.12 -4.23
C ARG A 70 1.01 -11.14 -4.84
N GLY A 71 1.20 -9.86 -4.53
CA GLY A 71 0.50 -8.74 -5.17
C GLY A 71 1.18 -8.27 -6.46
N ARG A 72 0.60 -7.26 -7.10
CA ARG A 72 1.23 -6.49 -8.18
C ARG A 72 1.61 -5.10 -7.69
N ASP A 73 2.32 -5.07 -6.57
CA ASP A 73 2.68 -3.89 -5.77
C ASP A 73 3.88 -3.10 -6.32
N TYR A 74 4.60 -3.63 -7.31
CA TYR A 74 5.67 -2.95 -8.04
C TYR A 74 5.54 -3.15 -9.56
N ARG A 75 5.76 -2.07 -10.34
CA ARG A 75 5.97 -2.14 -11.78
C ARG A 75 7.40 -1.71 -12.11
N PHE A 76 8.13 -2.57 -12.84
CA PHE A 76 9.47 -2.24 -13.28
C PHE A 76 9.48 -0.92 -14.06
N GLY A 77 10.35 0.01 -13.67
CA GLY A 77 10.49 1.33 -14.30
C GLY A 77 9.59 2.43 -13.76
N GLU A 78 8.65 2.13 -12.85
CA GLU A 78 7.69 3.11 -12.29
C GLU A 78 8.36 4.34 -11.66
N TRP A 79 9.54 4.16 -11.05
CA TRP A 79 10.30 5.25 -10.42
C TRP A 79 11.42 5.82 -11.30
N LEU A 80 11.62 5.30 -12.51
CA LEU A 80 12.77 5.64 -13.35
C LEU A 80 12.76 7.13 -13.74
N LEU A 81 11.58 7.68 -14.07
CA LEU A 81 11.41 9.08 -14.46
C LEU A 81 11.32 10.05 -13.27
N VAL A 82 11.06 9.55 -12.07
CA VAL A 82 10.96 10.40 -10.87
C VAL A 82 12.34 10.95 -10.49
N LYS A 83 13.39 10.14 -10.61
CA LYS A 83 14.77 10.56 -10.32
C LYS A 83 15.23 11.78 -11.13
N PRO A 84 15.13 11.80 -12.47
CA PRO A 84 15.52 12.98 -13.25
C PRO A 84 14.62 14.19 -12.98
N ALA A 85 13.31 14.00 -12.77
CA ALA A 85 12.41 15.10 -12.42
C ALA A 85 12.81 15.76 -11.08
N LEU A 86 13.11 14.96 -10.05
CA LEU A 86 13.62 15.44 -8.77
C LEU A 86 14.97 16.15 -8.92
N ALA A 87 15.86 15.64 -9.78
CA ALA A 87 17.14 16.27 -10.06
C ALA A 87 16.95 17.67 -10.68
N VAL A 88 16.04 17.82 -11.66
CA VAL A 88 15.73 19.14 -12.26
C VAL A 88 15.13 20.10 -11.23
N LEU A 89 14.19 19.64 -10.39
CA LEU A 89 13.63 20.46 -9.31
C LEU A 89 14.70 20.89 -8.30
N GLY A 90 15.60 19.97 -7.92
CA GLY A 90 16.73 20.26 -7.05
C GLY A 90 17.66 21.33 -7.65
N LEU A 91 18.01 21.21 -8.93
CA LEU A 91 18.81 22.22 -9.63
C LEU A 91 18.14 23.59 -9.67
N ARG A 92 16.82 23.66 -9.89
CA ARG A 92 16.07 24.93 -9.86
C ARG A 92 16.06 25.56 -8.47
N ASN A 93 15.95 24.75 -7.42
CA ASN A 93 15.97 25.25 -6.05
C ASN A 93 17.37 25.76 -5.67
N LEU A 94 18.43 25.05 -6.06
CA LEU A 94 19.81 25.49 -5.84
C LEU A 94 20.14 26.79 -6.58
N ARG A 95 19.66 26.97 -7.82
CA ARG A 95 19.81 28.24 -8.56
C ARG A 95 19.16 29.40 -7.80
N ARG A 96 17.91 29.23 -7.36
CA ARG A 96 17.18 30.26 -6.58
C ARG A 96 17.82 30.63 -5.26
N LEU A 97 18.57 29.73 -4.63
CA LEU A 97 19.33 30.02 -3.41
C LEU A 97 20.62 30.80 -3.69
N ARG A 98 21.19 30.66 -4.90
CA ARG A 98 22.41 31.34 -5.31
C ARG A 98 22.17 32.73 -5.92
N ASP A 99 20.95 32.98 -6.39
CA ASP A 99 20.49 34.26 -6.93
C ASP A 99 19.90 35.20 -5.84
N ARG A 100 19.99 34.82 -4.56
CA ARG A 100 19.67 35.62 -3.38
C ARG A 100 20.95 35.99 -2.63
#